data_AF-A0A920KFP3-F1
#
_entry.id   AF-A0A920KFP3-F1
#
_cell.length_a   1.000
_cell.length_b   1.000
_cell.length_c   1.000
_cell.angle_alpha   90.00
_cell.angle_beta   90.00
_cell.angle_gamma   90.00
#
_symmetry.space_group_name_H-M   'P 1'
#
loop_
_entity.id
_entity.type
_entity.pdbx_description
1 polymer ?
#
loop_
_entity_poly.entity_id
_entity_poly.type
_entity_poly.pdbx_seq_one_letter_code
_entity_poly.pdbx_strand_id
1 'polypeptide(L)'
;MSGGDSFFESKKFKTIMKYVYGYGGALVIVGAMFKIQHWPGAGIMLIAGLGVEAVIFMLSAHEPLHEEVDWSLAYPELALGHGEDDDLHSLPESSDESVVEQLDNMLAKAKIEPN
;
A
#
# COMPACT_ATOMS: atom_id res chain seq x y z
N MET A 1 2.37 30.01 -8.82
CA MET A 1 3.26 30.08 -7.63
C MET A 1 4.24 28.92 -7.73
N SER A 2 5.51 29.17 -7.47
CA SER A 2 6.69 28.38 -7.91
C SER A 2 6.67 26.92 -7.45
N GLY A 3 6.40 25.98 -8.37
CA GLY A 3 6.68 24.56 -8.19
C GLY A 3 8.16 24.30 -8.42
N GLY A 4 8.95 24.33 -7.36
CA GLY A 4 10.32 23.82 -7.41
C GLY A 4 10.25 22.30 -7.38
N ASP A 5 10.72 21.64 -8.43
CA ASP A 5 10.80 20.18 -8.52
C ASP A 5 11.50 19.61 -7.27
N SER A 6 10.71 18.95 -6.42
CA SER A 6 11.17 18.37 -5.17
C SER A 6 12.22 17.32 -5.49
N PHE A 7 13.48 17.55 -5.10
CA PHE A 7 14.61 16.62 -5.34
C PHE A 7 14.32 15.18 -4.86
N PHE A 8 13.44 15.08 -3.85
CA PHE A 8 12.89 13.88 -3.22
C PHE A 8 11.85 13.11 -4.09
N GLU A 9 11.24 13.76 -5.09
CA GLU A 9 10.26 13.14 -6.01
C GLU A 9 10.94 12.39 -7.17
N SER A 10 12.24 12.62 -7.38
CA SER A 10 12.91 12.15 -8.58
C SER A 10 13.00 10.61 -8.64
N LYS A 11 12.76 10.03 -9.83
CA LYS A 11 12.88 8.57 -10.05
C LYS A 11 14.24 8.01 -9.60
N LYS A 12 15.31 8.81 -9.70
CA LYS A 12 16.65 8.44 -9.24
C LYS A 12 16.71 8.36 -7.71
N PHE A 13 16.10 9.30 -7.01
CA PHE A 13 16.02 9.30 -5.54
C PHE A 13 15.26 8.08 -5.03
N LYS A 14 14.08 7.78 -5.58
CA LYS A 14 13.29 6.58 -5.22
C LYS A 14 14.08 5.27 -5.44
N THR A 15 14.82 5.16 -6.54
CA THR A 15 15.67 3.98 -6.79
C THR A 15 16.83 3.89 -5.79
N ILE A 16 17.49 5.00 -5.47
CA ILE A 16 18.57 5.02 -4.48
C ILE A 16 18.04 4.64 -3.10
N MET A 17 16.89 5.18 -2.69
CA MET A 17 16.28 4.86 -1.39
C MET A 17 15.95 3.38 -1.24
N LYS A 18 15.43 2.72 -2.28
CA LYS A 18 15.23 1.25 -2.27
C LYS A 18 16.50 0.47 -1.93
N TYR A 19 17.64 0.88 -2.49
CA TYR A 19 18.92 0.25 -2.17
C TYR A 19 19.39 0.59 -0.75
N VAL A 20 19.22 1.83 -0.31
CA VAL A 20 19.58 2.27 1.04
C VAL A 20 18.82 1.48 2.11
N TYR A 21 17.51 1.27 1.94
CA TYR A 21 16.72 0.41 2.84
C TYR A 21 17.25 -1.04 2.87
N GLY A 22 17.59 -1.61 1.70
CA GLY A 22 18.16 -2.95 1.62
C GLY A 22 19.54 -3.09 2.27
N TYR A 23 20.43 -2.13 2.05
CA TYR A 23 21.77 -2.11 2.66
C TYR A 23 21.73 -1.82 4.17
N GLY A 24 20.80 -0.97 4.61
CA GLY A 24 20.55 -0.70 6.03
C GLY A 24 20.17 -1.97 6.80
N GLY A 25 19.15 -2.68 6.31
CA GLY A 25 18.70 -3.92 6.93
C GLY A 25 19.80 -4.99 6.97
N ALA A 26 20.59 -5.11 5.91
CA ALA A 26 21.73 -6.03 5.88
C ALA A 26 22.76 -5.72 6.98
N LEU A 27 23.09 -4.44 7.22
CA LEU A 27 24.00 -4.03 8.30
C LEU A 27 23.46 -4.37 9.69
N VAL A 28 22.15 -4.23 9.91
CA VAL A 28 21.51 -4.62 11.19
C VAL A 28 21.57 -6.11 11.42
N ILE A 29 21.27 -6.90 10.40
CA ILE A 29 21.32 -8.37 10.48
C ILE A 29 22.74 -8.82 10.83
N VAL A 30 23.76 -8.23 10.20
CA VAL A 30 25.17 -8.52 10.53
C VAL A 30 25.50 -8.11 11.98
N GLY A 31 25.03 -6.95 12.44
CA GLY A 31 25.22 -6.53 13.83
C GLY A 31 24.55 -7.46 14.84
N ALA A 32 23.33 -7.92 14.55
CA ALA A 32 22.61 -8.90 15.35
C ALA A 32 23.33 -10.26 15.36
N MET A 33 23.84 -10.71 14.20
CA MET A 33 24.62 -11.93 14.09
C MET A 33 25.88 -11.89 14.97
N PHE A 34 26.62 -10.78 14.97
CA PHE A 34 27.78 -10.60 15.85
C PHE A 34 27.41 -10.71 17.33
N LYS A 35 26.24 -10.17 17.72
CA LYS A 35 25.73 -10.27 19.08
C LYS A 35 25.41 -11.71 19.48
N ILE A 36 24.81 -12.50 18.59
CA ILE A 36 24.53 -13.93 18.82
C ILE A 36 25.82 -14.73 18.94
N GLN A 37 26.81 -14.46 18.08
CA GLN A 37 28.09 -15.18 18.04
C GLN A 37 29.08 -14.75 19.14
N HIS A 38 28.75 -13.76 19.96
CA HIS A 38 29.59 -13.25 21.06
C HIS A 38 31.00 -12.80 20.61
N TRP A 39 31.12 -12.34 19.36
CA TRP A 39 32.39 -11.87 18.83
C TRP A 39 32.84 -10.56 19.51
N PRO A 40 34.16 -10.32 19.64
CA PRO A 40 34.66 -9.07 20.21
C PRO A 40 34.15 -7.88 19.39
N GLY A 41 33.64 -6.86 20.08
CA GLY A 41 33.04 -5.69 19.41
C GLY A 41 31.58 -5.86 18.98
N ALA A 42 30.92 -6.97 19.31
CA ALA A 42 29.51 -7.20 18.95
C ALA A 42 28.55 -6.09 19.38
N GLY A 43 28.77 -5.50 20.56
CA GLY A 43 27.97 -4.35 21.01
C GLY A 43 28.09 -3.15 20.09
N ILE A 44 29.31 -2.84 19.64
CA ILE A 44 29.59 -1.70 18.76
C ILE A 44 28.97 -1.94 17.38
N MET A 45 29.13 -3.14 16.82
CA MET A 45 28.55 -3.47 15.51
C MET A 45 27.01 -3.44 15.54
N LEU A 46 26.40 -3.91 16.63
CA LEU A 46 24.96 -3.85 16.81
C LEU A 46 24.45 -2.41 16.92
N ILE A 47 25.12 -1.57 17.72
CA ILE A 47 24.78 -0.15 17.85
C ILE A 47 24.95 0.57 16.51
N ALA A 48 26.03 0.27 15.76
CA ALA A 48 26.25 0.85 14.45
C ALA A 48 25.13 0.48 13.46
N GLY A 49 24.75 -0.80 13.39
CA GLY A 49 23.64 -1.25 12.55
C GLY A 49 22.33 -0.56 12.92
N LEU A 50 21.94 -0.61 14.19
CA LEU A 50 20.70 0.03 14.66
C LEU A 50 20.72 1.56 14.49
N GLY A 51 21.88 2.20 14.63
CA GLY A 51 22.05 3.62 14.38
C GLY A 51 21.86 3.98 12.90
N VAL A 52 22.35 3.15 11.97
CA VAL A 52 22.10 3.31 10.55
C VAL A 52 20.61 3.21 10.24
N GLU A 53 19.90 2.20 10.78
CA GLU A 53 18.44 2.10 10.61
C GLU A 53 17.68 3.30 11.19
N ALA A 54 18.09 3.80 12.35
CA ALA A 54 17.45 4.98 12.94
C ALA A 54 17.54 6.21 12.00
N VAL A 55 18.68 6.40 11.32
CA VAL A 55 18.85 7.48 10.35
C VAL A 55 18.00 7.23 9.09
N ILE A 56 17.98 6.00 8.59
CA ILE A 56 17.19 5.63 7.41
C ILE A 56 15.70 5.86 7.66
N PHE A 57 15.16 5.39 8.80
CA PHE A 57 13.77 5.64 9.17
C PHE A 57 13.45 7.12 9.33
N MET A 58 14.37 7.90 9.91
CA MET A 58 14.18 9.34 10.03
C MET A 58 14.10 10.04 8.67
N LEU A 59 14.91 9.64 7.70
CA LEU A 59 14.85 10.16 6.34
C LEU A 59 13.61 9.67 5.59
N SER A 60 13.20 8.42 5.82
CA SER A 60 11.97 7.82 5.27
C SER A 60 10.71 8.58 5.67
N ALA A 61 10.65 9.09 6.91
CA ALA A 61 9.53 9.88 7.39
C ALA A 61 9.30 11.19 6.60
N HIS A 62 10.30 11.65 5.85
CA HIS A 62 10.22 12.84 4.99
C HIS A 62 9.94 12.49 3.52
N GLU A 63 9.82 11.21 3.15
CA GLU A 63 9.47 10.77 1.81
C GLU A 63 7.95 10.90 1.60
N PRO A 64 7.46 11.44 0.46
CA PRO A 64 6.03 11.52 0.19
C PRO A 64 5.39 10.13 0.22
N LEU A 65 4.22 10.02 0.85
CA LEU A 65 3.46 8.78 0.93
C LEU A 65 3.26 8.22 -0.48
N HIS A 66 3.62 6.95 -0.68
CA HIS A 66 3.47 6.32 -1.99
C HIS A 66 1.99 6.33 -2.36
N GLU A 67 1.64 6.93 -3.51
CA GLU A 67 0.31 6.80 -4.08
C GLU A 67 -0.02 5.32 -4.24
N GLU A 68 -1.12 4.91 -3.64
CA GLU A 68 -1.60 3.54 -3.67
C GLU A 68 -1.96 3.19 -5.12
N VAL A 69 -1.53 2.01 -5.59
CA VAL A 69 -1.91 1.52 -6.92
C VAL A 69 -3.42 1.34 -6.94
N ASP A 70 -4.09 1.96 -7.90
CA ASP A 70 -5.54 1.81 -8.07
C ASP A 70 -5.87 0.39 -8.58
N TRP A 71 -6.13 -0.50 -7.62
CA TRP A 71 -6.41 -1.92 -7.89
C TRP A 71 -7.77 -2.16 -8.55
N SER A 72 -8.61 -1.12 -8.62
CA SER A 72 -9.87 -1.15 -9.38
C SER A 72 -9.64 -1.45 -10.87
N LEU A 73 -8.46 -1.10 -11.40
CA LEU A 73 -8.10 -1.33 -12.80
C LEU A 73 -7.82 -2.82 -13.11
N ALA A 74 -7.34 -3.58 -12.12
CA ALA A 74 -6.97 -4.99 -12.28
C ALA A 74 -8.11 -5.95 -11.89
N TYR A 75 -8.95 -5.53 -10.94
CA TYR A 75 -10.14 -6.26 -10.49
C TYR A 75 -11.31 -5.28 -10.38
N PRO A 76 -12.01 -5.00 -11.49
CA PRO A 76 -13.13 -4.06 -11.49
C PRO A 76 -14.26 -4.49 -10.53
N GLU A 77 -14.33 -5.77 -10.20
CA GLU A 77 -15.19 -6.37 -9.18
C GLU A 77 -15.04 -5.70 -7.79
N LEU A 78 -13.84 -5.18 -7.45
CA LEU A 78 -13.56 -4.50 -6.17
C LEU A 78 -13.91 -3.00 -6.21
N ALA A 79 -13.97 -2.41 -7.41
CA ALA A 79 -14.39 -1.03 -7.62
C ALA A 79 -15.90 -0.87 -7.37
N LEU A 80 -16.67 -1.90 -7.72
CA LEU A 80 -18.13 -1.99 -7.57
C LEU A 80 -18.63 -1.86 -6.12
N GLY A 81 -17.77 -2.04 -5.13
CA GLY A 81 -18.10 -1.88 -3.70
C GLY A 81 -17.57 -0.59 -3.05
N HIS A 82 -16.75 0.19 -3.75
CA HIS A 82 -16.19 1.45 -3.25
C HIS A 82 -16.39 2.61 -4.23
N GLY A 83 -17.44 2.53 -5.04
CA GLY A 83 -17.96 3.70 -5.74
C GLY A 83 -18.39 4.73 -4.71
N GLU A 84 -17.50 5.68 -4.42
CA GLU A 84 -17.88 7.09 -4.28
C GLU A 84 -18.49 7.58 -5.61
N ASP A 85 -19.58 6.94 -6.01
CA ASP A 85 -20.61 7.57 -6.80
C ASP A 85 -21.61 8.05 -5.76
N ASP A 86 -21.26 9.15 -5.12
CA ASP A 86 -22.19 10.13 -4.55
C ASP A 86 -23.02 10.75 -5.71
N ASP A 87 -23.58 9.89 -6.56
CA ASP A 87 -24.60 10.20 -7.55
C ASP A 87 -25.94 9.95 -6.88
N LEU A 88 -26.24 10.84 -5.93
CA LEU A 88 -27.55 11.14 -5.35
C LEU A 88 -28.56 11.62 -6.42
N HIS A 89 -28.50 11.11 -7.64
CA HIS A 89 -29.27 11.62 -8.78
C HIS A 89 -29.67 10.56 -9.81
N SER A 90 -29.99 9.34 -9.38
CA SER A 90 -30.91 8.49 -10.14
C SER A 90 -31.59 7.43 -9.28
N LEU A 91 -32.15 7.81 -8.14
CA LEU A 91 -33.17 6.98 -7.49
C LEU A 91 -34.49 7.22 -8.23
N PRO A 92 -34.99 6.30 -9.07
CA PRO A 92 -36.43 6.21 -9.21
C PRO A 92 -36.98 5.87 -7.83
N GLU A 93 -37.94 6.69 -7.40
CA GLU A 93 -38.76 6.51 -6.21
C GLU A 93 -39.05 5.04 -5.91
N SER A 94 -38.70 4.64 -4.69
CA SER A 94 -39.40 3.65 -3.86
C SER A 94 -40.19 2.56 -4.60
N SER A 95 -39.55 1.40 -4.78
CA SER A 95 -40.25 0.15 -4.50
C SER A 95 -39.55 -0.54 -3.32
N ASP A 96 -40.35 -0.91 -2.31
CA ASP A 96 -40.00 -1.69 -1.12
C ASP A 96 -39.59 -3.14 -1.50
N GLU A 97 -38.79 -3.31 -2.55
CA GLU A 97 -38.44 -4.62 -3.06
C GLU A 97 -37.03 -4.97 -2.61
N SER A 98 -36.93 -6.01 -1.77
CA SER A 98 -35.68 -6.42 -1.16
C SER A 98 -34.65 -6.80 -2.23
N VAL A 99 -33.36 -6.61 -1.92
CA VAL A 99 -32.25 -6.94 -2.83
C VAL A 99 -32.31 -8.40 -3.32
N VAL A 100 -32.91 -9.29 -2.52
CA VAL A 100 -33.16 -10.70 -2.84
C VAL A 100 -34.23 -10.85 -3.93
N GLU A 101 -35.28 -10.04 -3.87
CA GLU A 101 -36.41 -10.06 -4.82
C GLU A 101 -35.99 -9.52 -6.19
N GLN A 102 -35.09 -8.53 -6.22
CA GLN A 102 -34.48 -8.03 -7.44
C GLN A 102 -33.56 -9.08 -8.10
N LEU A 103 -32.83 -9.86 -7.30
CA LEU A 103 -31.98 -10.96 -7.80
C LEU A 103 -32.82 -12.11 -8.39
N ASP A 104 -33.92 -12.46 -7.71
CA ASP A 104 -34.89 -13.44 -8.21
C ASP A 104 -35.56 -12.96 -9.51
N ASN A 105 -35.89 -11.67 -9.61
CA ASN A 105 -36.42 -11.07 -10.84
C ASN A 105 -35.40 -11.09 -11.99
N MET A 106 -34.11 -10.92 -11.69
CA MET A 106 -33.04 -11.04 -12.69
C MET A 106 -32.84 -12.48 -13.16
N LEU A 107 -32.92 -13.46 -12.27
CA LEU A 107 -32.84 -14.89 -12.59
C LEU A 107 -34.05 -15.34 -13.44
N ALA A 108 -35.25 -14.89 -13.07
CA ALA A 108 -36.48 -15.18 -13.81
C ALA A 108 -36.47 -14.56 -15.21
N LYS A 109 -36.00 -13.32 -15.35
CA LYS A 109 -35.87 -12.62 -16.65
C LYS A 109 -34.82 -13.27 -17.56
N ALA A 110 -33.76 -13.83 -16.99
CA ALA A 110 -32.73 -14.58 -17.72
C ALA A 110 -33.18 -15.99 -18.15
N LYS A 111 -34.37 -16.43 -17.73
CA LYS A 111 -34.99 -17.72 -18.11
C LYS A 111 -34.07 -18.93 -17.86
N ILE A 112 -33.27 -18.85 -16.79
CA ILE A 112 -32.45 -19.95 -16.31
C ILE A 112 -33.23 -20.64 -15.20
N GLU A 113 -33.98 -21.68 -15.55
CA GLU A 113 -34.53 -22.60 -14.55
C GLU A 113 -33.42 -23.57 -14.12
N PRO A 114 -33.27 -23.85 -12.81
CA PRO A 114 -32.41 -24.91 -12.35
C PRO A 114 -33.03 -26.25 -12.77
N ASN A 115 -32.30 -27.00 -13.58
CA ASN A 115 -32.61 -28.38 -13.93
C ASN A 115 -32.29 -29.36 -12.79
#